data_AF-A0A2W6CUS5-F1
#
_entry.id   AF-A0A2W6CUS5-F1
#
_cell.length_a   1.000
_cell.length_b   1.000
_cell.length_c   1.000
_cell.angle_alpha   90.00
_cell.angle_beta   90.00
_cell.angle_gamma   90.00
#
_symmetry.space_group_name_H-M   'P 1'
#
loop_
_entity.id
_entity.type
_entity.pdbx_description
1 polymer ?
#
loop_
_entity_poly.entity_id
_entity_poly.type
_entity_poly.pdbx_seq_one_letter_code
_entity_poly.pdbx_strand_id
1 'polypeptide(L)' 'MAEAPEVGMERRQVFDLPPITVRVTEHQLIERRCTCGATTCGTAPDGVTAPVQYGPRITAIIL' A
#
# COMPACT_ATOMS: atom_id res chain seq x y z
N MET A 1 -30.59 42.09 -8.67
CA MET A 1 -30.21 40.76 -8.13
C MET A 1 -29.11 40.80 -7.08
N ALA A 2 -28.50 41.97 -6.78
CA ALA A 2 -27.40 42.06 -5.81
C ALA A 2 -27.83 42.08 -4.32
N GLU A 3 -29.13 42.12 -4.02
CA GLU A 3 -29.67 42.28 -2.66
C GLU A 3 -30.70 41.20 -2.26
N ALA A 4 -30.77 40.08 -2.99
CA ALA A 4 -31.65 38.97 -2.61
C ALA A 4 -31.05 38.18 -1.42
N PRO A 5 -31.86 37.73 -0.44
CA PRO A 5 -31.36 37.00 0.71
C PRO A 5 -30.83 35.62 0.30
N GLU A 6 -29.67 35.25 0.85
CA GLU A 6 -29.14 33.89 0.72
C GLU A 6 -30.03 32.92 1.49
N VAL A 7 -30.52 31.87 0.83
CA VAL A 7 -31.51 30.92 1.38
C VAL A 7 -30.91 29.57 1.76
N GLY A 8 -29.61 29.35 1.53
CA GLY A 8 -28.91 28.14 1.92
C GLY A 8 -27.59 27.91 1.20
N MET A 9 -26.72 27.13 1.82
CA MET A 9 -25.43 26.69 1.26
C MET A 9 -25.28 25.18 1.49
N GLU A 10 -24.87 24.45 0.45
CA GLU A 10 -24.45 23.05 0.56
C GLU A 10 -22.95 22.93 0.24
N ARG A 11 -22.24 22.07 0.97
CA ARG A 11 -20.82 21.75 0.72
C ARG A 11 -20.68 20.28 0.36
N ARG A 12 -19.92 19.99 -0.69
CA ARG A 12 -19.48 18.64 -1.07
C ARG A 12 -17.98 18.65 -1.28
N GLN A 13 -17.28 17.66 -0.73
CA GLN A 13 -15.83 17.53 -0.85
C GLN A 13 -15.48 16.12 -1.33
N VAL A 14 -14.47 16.04 -2.18
CA VAL A 14 -13.88 14.79 -2.65
C VAL A 14 -12.40 14.85 -2.27
N PHE A 15 -11.96 13.86 -1.50
CA PHE A 15 -10.55 13.65 -1.21
C PHE A 15 -10.07 12.51 -2.08
N ASP A 16 -9.13 12.81 -2.96
CA ASP A 16 -8.55 11.84 -3.89
C ASP A 16 -7.04 11.90 -3.79
N LEU A 17 -6.39 10.84 -4.26
CA LEU A 17 -4.94 10.82 -4.36
C LEU A 17 -4.52 11.38 -5.71
N PRO A 18 -3.53 12.29 -5.77
CA PRO A 18 -2.95 12.64 -7.06
C PRO A 18 -2.40 11.38 -7.74
N PRO A 19 -2.16 11.40 -9.05
CA PRO A 19 -1.49 10.30 -9.72
C PRO A 19 -0.17 9.96 -9.00
N ILE A 20 -0.09 8.74 -8.45
CA ILE A 20 1.08 8.23 -7.75
C ILE A 20 1.60 6.96 -8.45
N THR A 21 2.91 6.81 -8.50
CA THR A 21 3.55 5.58 -8.98
C THR A 21 3.98 4.74 -7.79
N VAL A 22 3.49 3.50 -7.73
CA VAL A 22 3.91 2.54 -6.72
C VAL A 22 5.28 1.98 -7.09
N ARG A 23 6.25 2.08 -6.18
CA ARG A 23 7.51 1.34 -6.28
C ARG A 23 7.31 -0.05 -5.70
N VAL A 24 7.58 -1.07 -6.50
CA VAL A 24 7.56 -2.47 -6.06
C VAL A 24 9.00 -2.92 -5.81
N THR A 25 9.21 -3.55 -4.65
CA THR A 25 10.46 -4.25 -4.34
C THR A 25 10.11 -5.71 -4.09
N GLU A 26 10.55 -6.58 -5.01
CA GLU A 26 10.38 -8.02 -4.89
C GLU A 26 11.52 -8.59 -4.04
N HIS A 27 11.17 -9.45 -3.08
CA HIS A 27 12.13 -10.21 -2.29
C HIS A 27 12.03 -11.68 -2.67
N GLN A 28 13.11 -12.21 -3.27
CA GLN A 28 13.17 -13.61 -3.66
C GLN A 28 13.80 -14.44 -2.55
N LEU A 29 12.99 -15.31 -1.94
CA LEU A 29 13.44 -16.28 -0.95
C LEU A 29 13.73 -17.59 -1.69
N ILE A 30 15.00 -17.86 -1.95
CA ILE A 30 15.42 -19.03 -2.73
C ILE A 30 15.53 -20.25 -1.82
N GLU A 31 14.85 -21.32 -2.20
CA GLU A 31 15.02 -22.63 -1.58
C GLU A 31 16.25 -23.35 -2.16
N ARG A 32 17.02 -23.97 -1.28
CA ARG A 32 18.19 -24.79 -1.64
C ARG A 32 18.07 -26.14 -0.99
N ARG A 33 18.37 -27.19 -1.75
CA ARG A 33 18.40 -28.57 -1.26
C ARG A 33 19.83 -29.02 -1.05
N CYS A 34 20.14 -29.45 0.16
CA CYS A 34 21.43 -30.05 0.50
C CYS A 34 21.50 -31.50 -0.01
N THR A 35 22.71 -32.01 -0.20
CA THR A 35 22.97 -33.42 -0.54
C THR A 35 22.44 -34.40 0.51
N CYS A 36 22.31 -33.96 1.77
CA CYS A 36 21.67 -34.76 2.83
C CYS A 36 20.13 -34.84 2.72
N GLY A 37 19.52 -34.13 1.76
CA GLY A 37 18.08 -34.12 1.52
C GLY A 37 17.31 -33.00 2.23
N ALA A 38 17.93 -32.26 3.15
CA ALA A 38 17.32 -31.11 3.80
C ALA A 38 17.11 -29.94 2.83
N THR A 39 15.97 -29.25 2.95
CA THR A 39 15.67 -28.02 2.22
C THR A 39 15.75 -26.83 3.18
N THR A 40 16.43 -25.77 2.78
CA THR A 40 16.50 -24.50 3.50
C THR A 40 15.98 -23.37 2.62
N CYS A 41 15.30 -22.39 3.22
CA CYS A 41 14.80 -21.21 2.52
C CYS A 41 15.44 -19.94 3.10
N GLY A 42 15.56 -18.90 2.28
CA GLY A 42 15.95 -17.56 2.76
C GLY A 42 14.92 -16.98 3.73
N THR A 43 15.36 -16.10 4.61
CA THR A 43 14.47 -15.40 5.55
C THR A 43 13.94 -14.11 4.92
N ALA A 44 12.66 -13.83 5.13
CA ALA A 44 12.06 -12.57 4.69
C ALA A 44 12.65 -11.38 5.48
N PRO A 45 12.80 -10.20 4.85
CA PRO A 45 13.14 -8.99 5.59
C PRO A 45 12.07 -8.62 6.63
N ASP A 46 12.46 -7.80 7.60
CA ASP A 46 11.53 -7.30 8.62
C ASP A 46 10.35 -6.55 7.98
N GLY A 47 9.15 -6.82 8.50
CA GLY A 47 7.91 -6.26 7.98
C GLY A 47 7.38 -6.89 6.69
N VAL A 48 8.07 -7.88 6.09
CA VAL A 48 7.56 -8.65 4.93
C VAL A 48 6.96 -9.97 5.43
N THR A 49 5.64 -9.98 5.63
CA THR A 49 4.91 -11.09 6.25
C THR A 49 3.96 -11.82 5.29
N ALA A 50 3.75 -11.30 4.09
CA ALA A 50 2.89 -11.90 3.08
C ALA A 50 3.58 -11.93 1.70
N PRO A 51 3.18 -12.83 0.79
CA PRO A 51 3.72 -12.89 -0.58
C PRO A 51 3.54 -11.58 -1.36
N VAL A 52 2.45 -10.85 -1.07
CA VAL A 52 2.16 -9.51 -1.58
C VAL A 52 1.55 -8.70 -0.45
N GLN A 53 2.04 -7.48 -0.23
CA GLN A 53 1.49 -6.56 0.76
C GLN A 53 1.74 -5.10 0.39
N TYR A 54 0.90 -4.21 0.88
CA TYR A 54 1.15 -2.78 0.80
C TYR A 54 2.20 -2.35 1.83
N GLY A 55 3.10 -1.47 1.40
CA GLY A 55 4.05 -0.83 2.30
C GLY A 55 3.37 0.15 3.25
N PRO A 56 4.02 0.51 4.37
CA PRO A 56 3.42 1.28 5.46
C PRO A 56 2.81 2.62 5.02
N ARG A 57 3.37 3.28 3.99
CA ARG A 57 2.84 4.54 3.45
C ARG A 57 1.50 4.40 2.74
N ILE A 58 1.30 3.30 2.02
CA ILE A 58 0.02 3.03 1.35
C ILE A 58 -1.00 2.59 2.41
N THR A 59 -0.58 1.72 3.33
CA THR A 59 -1.39 1.28 4.46
C THR A 59 -1.92 2.44 5.31
N ALA A 60 -1.10 3.47 5.56
CA ALA A 60 -1.50 4.66 6.31
C ALA A 60 -2.57 5.53 5.63
N ILE A 61 -2.86 5.28 4.35
CA ILE A 61 -3.86 6.04 3.57
C ILE A 61 -5.16 5.22 3.42
N ILE A 62 -5.05 3.90 3.30
CA ILE A 62 -6.19 3.01 3.01
C ILE A 62 -6.87 2.45 4.26
N LEU A 63 -6.23 2.53 5.44
CA LEU A 63 -6.78 2.07 6.72
C LEU A 63 -7.25 3.24 7.59
#